data_AF-A0A759LC92-F1
#
_entry.id   AF-A0A759LC92-F1
#
_cell.length_a   1.000
_cell.length_b   1.000
_cell.length_c   1.000
_cell.angle_alpha   90.00
_cell.angle_beta   90.00
_cell.angle_gamma   90.00
#
_symmetry.space_group_name_H-M   'P 1'
#
loop_
_entity.id
_entity.type
_entity.pdbx_description
1 polymer ?
#
loop_
_entity_poly.entity_id
_entity_poly.type
_entity_poly.pdbx_seq_one_letter_code
_entity_poly.pdbx_strand_id
1 'polypeptide(L)' 'WTTYAALQSLQAGLNHSDDPAEIAKYLKGATVDTVMGPLSWDEKGDLKGFEFGVFDWHANGTATDAK' A
#
# COMPACT_ATOMS: atom_id res chain seq x y z
N TRP A 1 -0.48 -5.86 7.85
CA TRP A 1 0.59 -5.47 6.92
C TRP A 1 0.26 -4.16 6.21
N THR A 2 -0.99 -3.92 5.78
CA THR A 2 -1.46 -2.65 5.20
C THR A 2 -1.10 -1.38 6.01
N THR A 3 -1.42 -1.33 7.30
CA THR A 3 -1.09 -0.17 8.15
C THR A 3 0.41 0.06 8.29
N TYR A 4 1.21 -1.01 8.29
CA TYR A 4 2.67 -0.89 8.36
C TYR A 4 3.23 -0.26 7.08
N ALA A 5 2.74 -0.70 5.92
CA ALA A 5 3.11 -0.10 4.64
C ALA A 5 2.64 1.35 4.49
N ALA A 6 1.52 1.74 5.10
CA ALA A 6 1.09 3.13 5.15
C ALA A 6 2.12 4.01 5.91
N LEU A 7 2.67 3.52 7.02
CA LEU A 7 3.74 4.23 7.74
C LEU A 7 5.05 4.29 6.96
N GLN A 8 5.42 3.22 6.24
CA GLN A 8 6.59 3.24 5.33
C GLN A 8 6.39 4.25 4.19
N SER A 9 5.17 4.33 3.65
CA SER A 9 4.80 5.32 2.63
C SER A 9 4.88 6.74 3.18
N LEU A 10 4.36 6.97 4.38
CA LEU A 10 4.47 8.26 5.05
C LEU A 10 5.93 8.63 5.34
N GLN A 11 6.75 7.68 5.77
CA GLN A 11 8.18 7.88 5.97
C GLN A 11 8.88 8.31 4.66
N ALA A 12 8.57 7.67 3.54
CA ALA A 12 9.11 8.05 2.23
C ALA A 12 8.70 9.49 1.85
N GLY A 13 7.44 9.86 2.08
CA GLY A 13 6.94 11.21 1.88
C GLY A 13 7.64 12.25 2.78
N LEU A 14 7.81 11.95 4.07
CA LEU A 14 8.46 12.85 5.03
C LEU A 14 9.95 13.06 4.75
N ASN A 15 10.62 12.10 4.10
CA ASN A 15 11.99 12.29 3.59
C ASN A 15 12.06 13.27 2.40
N HIS A 16 10.92 13.57 1.77
CA HIS A 16 10.83 14.51 0.66
C HIS A 16 10.36 15.91 1.09
N SER A 17 9.32 15.99 1.94
CA SER A 17 8.74 17.24 2.41
C SER A 17 7.97 17.06 3.73
N ASP A 18 7.77 18.14 4.47
CA ASP A 18 6.85 18.24 5.61
C ASP A 18 5.48 18.83 5.23
N ASP A 19 5.32 19.36 4.01
CA ASP A 19 4.05 19.83 3.48
C ASP A 19 3.16 18.64 3.04
N PRO A 20 1.91 18.53 3.54
CA PRO A 20 1.04 17.42 3.18
C PRO A 20 0.71 17.30 1.69
N ALA A 21 0.61 18.41 0.96
CA ALA A 21 0.27 18.39 -0.46
C ALA A 21 1.47 17.94 -1.31
N GLU A 22 2.68 18.39 -0.98
CA GLU A 22 3.90 17.92 -1.64
C GLU A 22 4.19 16.45 -1.32
N ILE A 23 3.91 15.97 -0.10
CA ILE A 23 3.97 14.54 0.24
C ILE A 23 3.02 13.73 -0.65
N ALA A 24 1.75 14.15 -0.74
CA ALA A 24 0.75 13.44 -1.54
C ALA A 24 1.13 13.41 -3.03
N LYS A 25 1.65 14.53 -3.54
CA LYS A 25 2.14 14.65 -4.92
C LYS A 25 3.36 13.76 -5.19
N TYR A 26 4.32 13.72 -4.25
CA TYR A 26 5.46 12.81 -4.31
C TYR A 26 5.01 11.34 -4.40
N LEU A 27 4.13 10.92 -3.48
CA LEU A 27 3.66 9.52 -3.44
C LEU A 27 2.94 9.12 -4.73
N LYS A 28 2.14 10.02 -5.32
CA LYS A 28 1.46 9.76 -6.61
C LYS A 28 2.41 9.68 -7.82
N GLY A 29 3.61 10.25 -7.71
CA GLY A 29 4.63 10.26 -8.76
C GLY A 29 5.75 9.23 -8.58
N ALA A 30 5.77 8.49 -7.48
CA ALA A 30 6.85 7.57 -7.11
C ALA A 30 6.35 6.14 -6.82
N THR A 31 7.29 5.21 -6.79
CA THR A 31 7.07 3.86 -6.24
C THR A 31 7.75 3.79 -4.87
N VAL A 32 7.07 3.24 -3.87
CA VAL A 32 7.60 3.06 -2.52
C VAL A 32 7.67 1.58 -2.18
N ASP A 33 8.86 1.10 -1.81
CA ASP A 33 9.05 -0.28 -1.34
C ASP A 33 8.51 -0.45 0.08
N THR A 34 7.62 -1.42 0.27
CA THR A 34 6.98 -1.70 1.55
C THR A 34 6.96 -3.19 1.86
N VAL A 35 6.48 -3.55 3.05
CA VAL A 35 6.20 -4.96 3.40
C VAL A 35 5.09 -5.59 2.56
N MET A 36 4.30 -4.80 1.81
CA MET A 36 3.33 -5.30 0.83
C MET A 36 3.94 -5.49 -0.57
N GLY A 37 5.23 -5.22 -0.73
CA GLY A 37 5.87 -5.04 -2.03
C GLY A 37 5.91 -3.56 -2.47
N PRO A 38 6.31 -3.30 -3.72
CA PRO A 38 6.37 -1.95 -4.28
C PRO A 38 4.96 -1.40 -4.50
N LEU A 39 4.64 -0.28 -3.86
CA LEU A 39 3.36 0.42 -4.01
C LEU A 39 3.50 1.62 -4.94
N SER A 40 2.49 1.83 -5.78
CA SER A 40 2.34 3.04 -6.59
C SER A 40 0.88 3.45 -6.62
N TRP A 41 0.63 4.76 -6.72
CA TRP A 41 -0.72 5.33 -6.63
C TRP A 41 -1.15 5.98 -7.94
N ASP A 42 -2.46 6.02 -8.18
CA ASP A 42 -3.06 6.85 -9.22
C ASP A 42 -3.28 8.30 -8.76
N GLU A 43 -3.81 9.14 -9.65
CA GLU A 43 -4.04 10.56 -9.37
C GLU A 43 -5.04 10.79 -8.22
N LYS A 44 -5.94 9.83 -7.97
CA LYS A 44 -6.96 9.89 -6.91
C LYS A 44 -6.41 9.40 -5.57
N GLY A 45 -5.31 8.66 -5.59
CA GLY A 45 -4.66 8.11 -4.40
C GLY A 45 -4.99 6.64 -4.16
N ASP A 46 -5.53 5.95 -5.17
CA ASP A 46 -5.78 4.51 -5.12
C ASP A 46 -4.52 3.73 -5.54
N LEU A 47 -4.30 2.56 -4.95
CA LEU A 47 -3.18 1.69 -5.33
C LEU A 47 -3.40 1.11 -6.74
N LYS A 48 -2.39 1.26 -7.60
CA LYS A 48 -2.37 0.62 -8.92
C LYS A 48 -2.00 -0.86 -8.77
N GLY A 49 -2.78 -1.73 -9.42
CA GLY A 49 -2.48 -3.17 -9.46
C GLY A 49 -2.65 -3.91 -8.14
N PHE A 50 -3.43 -3.37 -7.20
CA PHE A 50 -3.79 -4.09 -5.99
C PHE A 50 -4.87 -5.13 -6.31
N GLU A 51 -4.54 -6.41 -6.09
CA GLU A 51 -5.44 -7.53 -6.33
C GLU A 51 -5.95 -8.10 -5.00
N PHE A 52 -7.21 -8.53 -4.99
CA PHE A 52 -7.77 -9.30 -3.91
C PHE A 52 -7.69 -10.78 -4.26
N GLY A 53 -7.00 -11.56 -3.43
CA GLY A 53 -7.03 -13.02 -3.54
C GLY A 53 -8.39 -13.59 -3.15
N VAL A 54 -8.72 -14.77 -3.68
CA VAL A 54 -9.91 -15.54 -3.31
C VAL A 54 -9.46 -16.69 -2.40
N PHE A 55 -10.13 -16.83 -1.25
CA PHE A 55 -9.72 -17.78 -0.22
C PHE A 55 -10.90 -18.60 0.30
N ASP A 56 -10.62 -19.86 0.60
CA ASP A 56 -11.48 -20.73 1.41
C ASP A 56 -11.26 -20.43 2.89
N TRP A 57 -12.35 -20.20 3.61
CA TRP A 57 -12.35 -19.91 5.04
C TRP A 57 -12.58 -21.16 5.89
N HIS A 58 -11.81 -21.31 6.97
CA HIS A 58 -11.84 -22.48 7.83
C HIS A 58 -12.37 -22.16 9.23
N ALA A 59 -12.94 -23.15 9.91
CA ALA A 59 -13.51 -22.98 11.26
C ALA A 59 -12.48 -22.54 12.32
N ASN A 60 -11.20 -22.81 12.09
CA ASN A 60 -10.09 -22.38 12.95
C ASN A 60 -9.66 -20.91 12.71
N GLY A 61 -10.37 -20.17 11.84
CA GLY A 61 -10.06 -18.78 11.52
C GLY A 61 -8.89 -18.60 10.55
N THR A 62 -8.42 -19.67 9.90
CA THR A 62 -7.42 -19.58 8.83
C THR A 62 -8.09 -19.48 7.47
N ALA A 63 -7.34 -18.98 6.49
CA ALA A 63 -7.73 -18.91 5.09
C ALA A 63 -6.66 -19.60 4.22
N THR A 64 -7.07 -20.33 3.19
CA THR A 64 -6.18 -20.91 2.17
C THR A 64 -6.64 -20.49 0.79
N ASP A 65 -5.73 -20.37 -0.18
CA ASP A 65 -6.11 -20.01 -1.55
C ASP A 65 -7.21 -20.94 -2.08
N ALA A 66 -8.25 -20.34 -2.65
CA ALA A 66 -9.33 -21.10 -3.29
C ALA A 66 -8.80 -21.80 -4.55
N LYS A 67 -9.35 -22.97 -4.86
CA LYS A 67 -8.98 -23.79 -6.04
C LYS A 67 -9.82 -23.47 -7.27
#